data_AF-A0A134APV3-F1
#
_entry.id   AF-A0A134APV3-F1
#
_cell.length_a   1.000
_cell.length_b   1.000
_cell.length_c   1.000
_cell.angle_alpha   90.00
_cell.angle_beta   90.00
_cell.angle_gamma   90.00
#
_symmetry.space_group_name_H-M   'P 1'
#
loop_
_entity.id
_entity.type
_entity.pdbx_description
1 polymer ?
#
loop_
_entity_poly.entity_id
_entity_poly.type
_entity_poly.pdbx_seq_one_letter_code
_entity_poly.pdbx_strand_id
1 'polypeptide(L)'
;MLGVATRHLINFPIPEAVYGMIYLFIAFAVGLIEPDDVKKTSNGILQNLAILFVPAGVGIINSYDEIKGKAGLLVGLVIIGTAITMGLTGKIIELLQRRKDV
;
A
#
# COMPACT_ATOMS: atom_id res chain seq x y z
N MET A 1 2.71 13.35 -5.28
CA MET A 1 3.14 14.18 -6.43
C MET A 1 4.47 13.69 -7.00
N LEU A 2 5.57 13.73 -6.22
CA LEU A 2 6.88 13.25 -6.70
C LEU A 2 6.87 11.79 -7.18
N GLY A 3 6.33 10.85 -6.38
CA GLY A 3 6.24 9.43 -6.79
C GLY A 3 5.36 9.14 -8.01
N VAL A 4 4.35 9.97 -8.28
CA VAL A 4 3.51 9.86 -9.49
C VAL A 4 4.28 10.37 -10.70
N ALA A 5 4.97 11.51 -10.54
CA ALA A 5 5.79 12.09 -11.59
C ALA A 5 6.94 11.16 -12.01
N THR A 6 7.62 10.52 -11.07
CA THR A 6 8.68 9.56 -11.42
C THR A 6 8.16 8.27 -12.01
N ARG A 7 7.00 7.76 -11.59
CA ARG A 7 6.39 6.60 -12.26
C ARG A 7 5.98 6.89 -13.70
N HIS A 8 5.57 8.13 -14.01
CA HIS A 8 5.29 8.54 -15.38
C HIS A 8 6.55 8.68 -16.24
N LEU A 9 7.69 9.01 -15.62
CA LEU A 9 8.97 9.16 -16.31
C LEU A 9 9.74 7.84 -16.45
N ILE A 10 9.62 6.97 -15.44
CA ILE A 10 10.26 5.67 -15.34
C ILE A 10 9.14 4.64 -15.44
N ASN A 11 8.95 4.06 -16.64
CA ASN A 11 7.91 3.09 -16.97
C ASN A 11 8.16 1.70 -16.33
N PHE A 12 8.46 1.68 -15.04
CA PHE A 12 8.77 0.48 -14.27
C PHE A 12 7.54 0.09 -13.44
N PRO A 13 7.18 -1.20 -13.34
CA PRO A 13 5.93 -1.67 -12.74
C PRO A 13 5.97 -1.66 -11.20
N ILE A 14 6.37 -0.54 -10.59
CA ILE A 14 6.34 -0.33 -9.15
C ILE A 14 5.12 0.54 -8.80
N PRO A 15 4.38 0.21 -7.73
CA PRO A 15 3.30 1.07 -7.23
C PRO A 15 3.79 2.46 -6.82
N GLU A 16 2.98 3.49 -7.06
CA GLU A 16 3.31 4.89 -6.72
C GLU A 16 3.64 5.09 -5.23
N ALA A 17 2.97 4.33 -4.36
CA ALA A 17 3.21 4.34 -2.93
C ALA A 17 4.66 3.94 -2.57
N VAL A 18 5.25 3.00 -3.31
CA VAL A 18 6.64 2.55 -3.06
C VAL A 18 7.63 3.66 -3.40
N TYR A 19 7.43 4.39 -4.49
CA TYR A 19 8.25 5.57 -4.79
C TYR A 19 8.14 6.63 -3.68
N GLY A 20 6.93 6.88 -3.17
CA GLY A 20 6.71 7.77 -2.02
C GLY A 20 7.52 7.36 -0.79
N MET A 21 7.53 6.06 -0.46
CA MET A 21 8.33 5.52 0.65
C MET A 21 9.84 5.70 0.42
N ILE A 22 10.32 5.47 -0.79
CA ILE A 22 11.74 5.68 -1.14
C ILE A 22 12.14 7.15 -0.95
N TYR A 23 11.31 8.10 -1.37
CA TYR A 23 11.60 9.52 -1.17
C TYR A 23 11.62 9.93 0.29
N LEU A 24 10.67 9.43 1.09
CA LEU A 24 10.65 9.66 2.53
C LEU A 24 11.90 9.09 3.21
N PHE A 25 12.30 7.88 2.80
CA PHE A 25 13.52 7.25 3.28
C PHE A 25 14.77 8.07 2.94
N ILE A 26 14.89 8.56 1.70
CA ILE A 26 16.01 9.43 1.30
C ILE A 26 16.00 10.74 2.10
N ALA A 27 14.82 11.34 2.32
CA ALA A 27 14.70 12.56 3.12
C ALA A 27 15.18 12.35 4.56
N PHE A 28 14.89 11.19 5.17
CA PHE A 28 15.44 10.80 6.47
C PHE A 28 16.94 10.52 6.43
N ALA A 29 17.42 9.82 5.39
CA ALA A 29 18.85 9.49 5.25
C ALA A 29 19.74 10.72 5.10
N VAL A 30 19.24 11.77 4.43
CA VAL A 30 19.94 13.06 4.25
C VAL A 30 19.76 13.98 5.47
N GLY A 31 18.91 13.63 6.43
CA GLY A 31 18.62 14.44 7.63
C GLY A 31 17.79 15.69 7.34
N LEU A 32 17.05 15.71 6.23
CA LEU A 32 16.25 16.87 5.82
C LEU A 32 14.97 17.01 6.66
N ILE A 33 14.48 15.90 7.22
CA ILE A 33 13.24 15.82 7.99
C ILE A 33 13.48 14.94 9.22
N GLU A 34 13.05 15.40 10.39
CA GLU A 34 13.09 14.58 11.60
C GLU A 34 11.93 13.56 11.61
N PRO A 35 12.17 12.31 12.03
CA PRO A 35 11.12 11.29 12.10
C PRO A 35 9.93 11.69 12.98
N ASP A 36 10.16 12.47 14.03
CA ASP A 36 9.11 12.91 14.97
C ASP A 36 8.11 13.88 14.33
N ASP A 37 8.56 14.74 13.41
CA ASP A 37 7.68 15.65 12.66
C ASP A 37 6.73 14.89 11.74
N VAL A 38 7.27 13.88 11.05
CA VAL A 38 6.47 12.99 10.19
C VAL A 38 5.50 12.18 11.02
N LYS A 39 5.92 11.70 12.20
CA LYS A 39 5.07 10.96 13.13
C LYS A 39 3.91 11.82 13.62
N LYS A 40 4.17 13.06 14.03
CA LYS A 40 3.14 14.01 14.49
C LYS A 40 2.11 14.29 13.40
N THR A 41 2.57 14.57 12.19
CA THR A 41 1.70 14.84 11.03
C THR A 41 0.90 13.60 10.63
N SER A 42 1.55 12.43 10.55
CA SER A 42 0.90 11.16 10.20
C SER A 42 -0.17 10.79 11.23
N ASN A 43 0.09 11.02 12.52
CA ASN A 43 -0.90 10.76 13.57
C ASN A 43 -2.15 11.63 13.41
N GLY A 44 -2.00 12.89 13.02
CA GLY A 44 -3.13 13.78 12.72
C GLY A 44 -3.97 13.29 11.53
N ILE A 45 -3.33 12.74 10.50
CA ILE A 45 -4.02 12.11 9.35
C ILE A 45 -4.73 10.83 9.81
N LEU A 46 -4.05 9.97 10.58
CA LEU A 46 -4.60 8.72 11.09
C LEU A 46 -5.82 8.96 12.00
N GLN A 47 -5.83 10.02 12.79
CA GLN A 47 -6.99 10.41 13.60
C GLN A 47 -8.20 10.81 12.75
N ASN A 48 -7.98 11.33 11.55
CA ASN A 48 -9.03 11.76 10.61
C ASN A 48 -9.22 10.77 9.44
N LEU A 49 -8.73 9.54 9.59
CA LEU A 49 -8.64 8.55 8.53
C LEU A 49 -10.02 8.11 7.99
N ALA A 50 -11.08 8.30 8.77
CA ALA A 50 -12.47 8.12 8.31
C ALA A 50 -12.79 8.96 7.06
N ILE A 51 -12.29 10.20 6.98
CA ILE A 51 -12.52 11.09 5.82
C ILE A 51 -11.88 10.50 4.55
N LEU A 52 -10.71 9.86 4.69
CA LEU A 52 -10.02 9.20 3.58
C LEU A 52 -10.72 7.93 3.09
N PHE A 53 -11.55 7.30 3.93
CA PHE A 53 -12.35 6.15 3.53
C PHE A 53 -13.63 6.51 2.80
N VAL A 54 -14.13 7.73 2.93
CA VAL A 54 -15.38 8.15 2.25
C VAL A 54 -15.29 7.98 0.73
N PRO A 55 -14.25 8.47 0.02
CA PRO A 55 -14.12 8.27 -1.42
C PRO A 55 -14.05 6.79 -1.83
N ALA A 56 -13.34 5.97 -1.04
CA ALA A 56 -13.26 4.53 -1.28
C ALA A 56 -14.64 3.85 -1.13
N GLY A 57 -15.40 4.22 -0.09
CA GLY A 57 -16.76 3.71 0.13
C GLY A 57 -17.75 4.13 -0.95
N VAL A 58 -17.70 5.38 -1.39
CA VAL A 58 -18.55 5.88 -2.50
C VAL A 58 -18.22 5.13 -3.79
N GLY A 59 -16.96 4.80 -4.05
CA GLY A 59 -16.57 3.97 -5.19
C GLY A 59 -17.25 2.59 -5.19
N ILE A 60 -17.35 1.95 -4.02
CA ILE A 60 -18.05 0.66 -3.87
C ILE A 60 -19.54 0.80 -4.16
N ILE A 61 -20.18 1.86 -3.65
CA ILE A 61 -21.61 2.12 -3.88
C ILE A 61 -21.88 2.40 -5.37
N ASN A 62 -20.96 3.07 -6.07
CA ASN A 62 -21.11 3.30 -7.51
C ASN A 62 -21.07 1.99 -8.32
N SER A 63 -20.42 0.95 -7.81
CA SER A 63 -20.40 -0.41 -8.37
C SER A 63 -21.39 -1.36 -7.68
N TYR A 64 -22.39 -0.83 -6.96
CA TYR A 64 -23.30 -1.63 -6.14
C TYR A 64 -24.05 -2.70 -6.94
N ASP A 65 -24.49 -2.40 -8.16
CA ASP A 65 -25.22 -3.35 -9.01
C ASP A 65 -24.35 -4.56 -9.41
N GLU A 66 -23.03 -4.40 -9.52
CA GLU A 66 -22.11 -5.50 -9.82
C GLU A 66 -21.80 -6.38 -8.59
N ILE A 67 -21.90 -5.77 -7.40
CA ILE A 67 -21.57 -6.39 -6.10
C ILE A 67 -22.80 -7.10 -5.51
N LYS A 68 -24.00 -6.62 -5.82
CA LYS A 68 -25.27 -7.14 -5.33
C LYS A 68 -25.39 -8.63 -5.66
N GLY A 69 -25.59 -9.46 -4.62
CA GLY A 69 -25.67 -10.92 -4.75
C GLY A 69 -24.35 -11.68 -4.77
N LYS A 70 -23.19 -10.98 -4.82
CA LYS A 70 -21.84 -11.59 -4.81
C LYS A 70 -21.00 -11.20 -3.60
N ALA A 71 -21.54 -10.44 -2.65
CA ALA A 71 -20.81 -9.97 -1.47
C ALA A 71 -20.10 -11.10 -0.70
N GLY A 72 -20.77 -12.23 -0.47
CA GLY A 72 -20.16 -13.39 0.21
C GLY A 72 -18.99 -14.00 -0.58
N LEU A 73 -19.11 -14.08 -1.91
CA LEU A 73 -18.04 -14.54 -2.80
C LEU A 73 -16.84 -13.59 -2.75
N LEU A 74 -17.09 -12.28 -2.79
CA LEU A 74 -16.04 -11.25 -2.76
C LEU A 74 -15.27 -11.27 -1.43
N VAL A 75 -15.96 -11.40 -0.30
CA VAL A 75 -15.31 -11.53 1.02
C VAL A 75 -14.44 -12.78 1.05
N GLY A 76 -14.96 -13.92 0.59
CA GLY A 76 -14.19 -15.16 0.48
C GLY A 76 -12.94 -15.00 -0.40
N LEU A 77 -13.09 -14.35 -1.56
CA LEU A 77 -12.01 -14.07 -2.49
C LEU A 77 -10.92 -13.19 -1.84
N VAL A 78 -11.30 -12.14 -1.11
CA VAL A 78 -10.35 -11.25 -0.44
C VAL A 78 -9.58 -12.00 0.64
N ILE A 79 -10.26 -12.78 1.49
CA ILE A 79 -9.59 -13.53 2.57
C ILE A 79 -8.62 -14.56 1.98
N ILE A 80 -9.08 -15.37 1.03
CA ILE A 80 -8.27 -16.42 0.41
C ILE A 80 -7.11 -15.81 -0.39
N GLY A 81 -7.39 -14.78 -1.19
CA GLY A 81 -6.39 -14.07 -1.99
C GLY A 81 -5.31 -13.43 -1.12
N THR A 82 -5.70 -12.80 0.00
CA THR A 82 -4.76 -12.21 0.97
C THR A 82 -3.92 -13.29 1.65
N ALA A 83 -4.53 -14.38 2.10
CA ALA A 83 -3.81 -15.48 2.74
C ALA A 83 -2.79 -16.13 1.78
N ILE A 84 -3.19 -16.38 0.53
CA ILE A 84 -2.32 -16.96 -0.50
C ILE A 84 -1.18 -15.99 -0.83
N THR A 85 -1.48 -14.72 -1.12
CA THR A 85 -0.44 -13.73 -1.48
C THR A 85 0.55 -13.51 -0.34
N MET A 86 0.07 -13.41 0.91
CA MET A 86 0.92 -13.29 2.09
C MET A 86 1.80 -14.54 2.28
N GLY A 87 1.23 -15.74 2.18
CA GLY A 87 1.97 -16.99 2.32
C GLY A 87 3.01 -17.20 1.22
N LEU A 88 2.65 -16.92 -0.04
CA LEU A 88 3.58 -17.00 -1.17
C LEU A 88 4.71 -15.99 -1.05
N THR A 89 4.39 -14.73 -0.74
CA THR A 89 5.40 -13.68 -0.56
C THR A 89 6.37 -14.06 0.57
N GLY A 90 5.85 -14.51 1.71
CA GLY A 90 6.67 -14.99 2.82
C GLY A 90 7.60 -16.12 2.42
N LYS A 91 7.08 -17.15 1.73
CA LYS A 91 7.87 -18.30 1.29
C LYS A 91 8.93 -17.93 0.23
N ILE A 92 8.63 -17.01 -0.68
CA ILE A 92 9.59 -16.50 -1.66
C ILE A 92 10.74 -15.79 -0.95
N ILE A 93 10.42 -14.93 0.02
CA ILE A 93 11.45 -14.21 0.79
C ILE A 93 12.28 -15.17 1.63
N GLU A 94 11.67 -16.15 2.28
CA GLU A 94 12.36 -17.20 3.03
C GLU A 94 13.34 -18.00 2.15
N LEU A 95 12.91 -18.37 0.92
CA LEU A 95 13.77 -19.05 -0.04
C LEU A 95 14.94 -18.18 -0.53
N LEU A 96 14.70 -16.88 -0.75
CA LEU A 96 15.73 -15.93 -1.17
C LEU A 96 16.75 -15.65 -0.05
N GLN A 97 16.29 -15.56 1.20
CA GLN A 97 17.17 -15.41 2.36
C GLN A 97 18.02 -16.66 2.56
N ARG A 98 17.41 -17.85 2.47
CA ARG A 98 18.11 -19.14 2.60
C ARG A 98 19.14 -19.40 1.50
N ARG A 99 19.02 -18.75 0.34
CA ARG A 99 20.03 -18.76 -0.75
C ARG A 99 21.23 -17.85 -0.48
N LYS A 100 21.10 -16.87 0.41
CA LYS A 100 22.16 -15.91 0.76
C LYS A 100 23.07 -16.44 1.88
N ASP A 101 22.64 -17.49 2.58
CA ASP A 101 23.36 -18.17 3.66
C ASP A 101 24.13 -19.45 3.20
N VAL A 102 24.26 -19.69 1.89
CA VAL A 102 25.08 -20.76 1.27
C VAL A 102 26.05 -20.14 0.28
#